data_AF-T0SVI2-F1
#
_entry.id   AF-T0SVI2-F1
#
_cell.length_a   1.000
_cell.length_b   1.000
_cell.length_c   1.000
_cell.angle_alpha   90.00
_cell.angle_beta   90.00
_cell.angle_gamma   90.00
#
_symmetry.space_group_name_H-M   'P 1'
#
loop_
_entity.id
_entity.type
_entity.pdbx_description
1 polymer ?
#
loop_
_entity_poly.entity_id
_entity_poly.type
_entity_poly.pdbx_seq_one_letter_code
_entity_poly.pdbx_strand_id
1 'polypeptide(L)'
;MKYLLLLSLVTSTHAAQTKPKILSCHSSKEFITAYNFLKSKTELKLEDKKIHSIALKVSAGCTNSAKRFLKVFETLTRAEVDSRSSLEYAKKYSNMSDNSTEAFLTIFKETFLKDFLDLDIKTSLSLADKITTDDDKNIKTTKEDFQQIVKFCKKSSGLELNGKKCSELALEVLNSSVKYKTSIYKVFEDSFKFLTNQTTVNLPSYQAIDIAKKISSYGPKAFENFKETYQFLNKKELYSKDRKYLLDSALEVTMNSTKEGP
;
A
#
# COMPACT_ATOMS: atom_id res chain seq x y z
N MET A 1 23.02 -56.84 36.38
CA MET A 1 23.08 -56.11 35.09
C MET A 1 21.68 -55.62 34.74
N LYS A 2 21.42 -54.31 34.84
CA LYS A 2 20.16 -53.67 34.39
C LYS A 2 20.44 -53.01 33.04
N TYR A 3 19.85 -53.54 31.97
CA TYR A 3 19.87 -52.91 30.65
C TYR A 3 18.82 -51.79 30.62
N LEU A 4 19.30 -50.55 30.50
CA LEU A 4 18.47 -49.37 30.29
C LEU A 4 18.26 -49.22 28.78
N LEU A 5 17.08 -49.56 28.28
CA LEU A 5 16.67 -49.39 26.88
C LEU A 5 16.24 -47.94 26.67
N LEU A 6 17.10 -47.15 26.04
CA LEU A 6 16.81 -45.78 25.57
C LEU A 6 15.98 -45.86 24.28
N LEU A 7 14.65 -45.66 24.41
CA LEU A 7 13.79 -45.38 23.25
C LEU A 7 14.01 -43.93 22.81
N SER A 8 14.67 -43.75 21.67
CA SER A 8 14.70 -42.48 20.94
C SER A 8 13.43 -42.35 20.10
N LEU A 9 12.53 -41.47 20.53
CA LEU A 9 11.36 -41.05 19.76
C LEU A 9 11.83 -40.11 18.63
N VAL A 10 12.09 -40.68 17.46
CA VAL A 10 12.30 -39.93 16.22
C VAL A 10 10.93 -39.40 15.79
N THR A 11 10.62 -38.15 16.14
CA THR A 11 9.44 -37.46 15.61
C THR A 11 9.75 -37.00 14.19
N SER A 12 9.35 -37.79 13.21
CA SER A 12 9.42 -37.44 11.80
C SER A 12 8.38 -36.37 11.48
N THR A 13 8.81 -35.11 11.52
CA THR A 13 8.05 -33.96 11.01
C THR A 13 7.84 -34.12 9.50
N HIS A 14 6.71 -34.72 9.12
CA HIS A 14 6.26 -34.72 7.74
C HIS A 14 5.82 -33.29 7.40
N ALA A 15 6.72 -32.52 6.76
CA ALA A 15 6.36 -31.29 6.10
C ALA A 15 5.29 -31.60 5.04
N ALA A 16 4.04 -31.20 5.30
CA ALA A 16 2.94 -31.35 4.36
C ALA A 16 3.25 -30.54 3.10
N GLN A 17 3.77 -31.20 2.07
CA GLN A 17 3.92 -30.63 0.74
C GLN A 17 2.52 -30.35 0.19
N THR A 18 2.11 -29.08 0.21
CA THR A 18 0.87 -28.64 -0.42
C THR A 18 1.01 -28.86 -1.93
N LYS A 19 0.28 -29.85 -2.46
CA LYS A 19 0.24 -30.10 -3.91
C LYS A 19 -0.15 -28.81 -4.63
N PRO A 20 0.55 -28.41 -5.71
CA PRO A 20 0.23 -27.19 -6.44
C PRO A 20 -1.21 -27.30 -6.96
N LYS A 21 -2.06 -26.32 -6.60
CA LYS A 21 -3.41 -26.21 -7.17
C LYS A 21 -3.26 -25.98 -8.67
N ILE A 22 -3.70 -26.96 -9.48
CA ILE A 22 -3.85 -26.79 -10.91
C ILE A 22 -4.94 -25.73 -11.12
N LEU A 23 -4.56 -24.56 -11.61
CA LEU A 23 -5.49 -23.48 -11.93
C LEU A 23 -6.03 -23.72 -13.33
N SER A 24 -7.28 -24.18 -13.44
CA SER A 24 -7.97 -24.24 -14.72
C SER A 24 -8.36 -22.82 -15.14
N CYS A 25 -7.97 -22.39 -16.34
CA CYS A 25 -8.43 -21.12 -16.89
C CYS A 25 -8.80 -21.16 -18.36
N HIS A 26 -9.73 -20.28 -18.70
CA HIS A 26 -10.27 -20.11 -20.04
C HIS A 26 -9.41 -19.15 -20.88
N SER A 27 -8.11 -19.42 -21.02
CA SER A 27 -7.18 -18.54 -21.75
C SER A 27 -7.62 -18.21 -23.18
N SER A 28 -8.26 -19.14 -23.89
CA SER A 28 -8.85 -18.89 -25.22
C SER A 28 -9.93 -17.79 -25.19
N LYS A 29 -10.77 -17.76 -24.15
CA LYS A 29 -11.80 -16.72 -23.98
C LYS A 29 -11.15 -15.36 -23.75
N GLU A 30 -10.11 -15.31 -22.92
CA GLU A 30 -9.37 -14.08 -22.62
C GLU A 30 -8.67 -13.55 -23.88
N PHE A 31 -8.05 -14.44 -24.66
CA PHE A 31 -7.45 -14.11 -25.96
C PHE A 31 -8.48 -13.50 -26.92
N ILE A 32 -9.60 -14.20 -27.17
CA ILE A 32 -10.64 -13.76 -28.10
C ILE A 32 -11.20 -12.39 -27.67
N THR A 33 -11.43 -12.20 -26.37
CA THR A 33 -11.94 -10.94 -25.83
C THR A 33 -10.97 -9.79 -26.06
N ALA A 34 -9.69 -9.97 -25.73
CA ALA A 34 -8.66 -8.96 -25.94
C ALA A 34 -8.43 -8.65 -27.43
N TYR A 35 -8.43 -9.68 -28.27
CA TYR A 35 -8.28 -9.55 -29.72
C TYR A 35 -9.42 -8.72 -30.32
N ASN A 36 -10.67 -9.08 -30.04
CA ASN A 36 -11.84 -8.39 -30.57
C ASN A 36 -11.94 -6.96 -30.06
N PHE A 37 -11.56 -6.71 -28.80
CA PHE A 37 -11.46 -5.37 -28.25
C PHE A 37 -10.44 -4.52 -29.01
N LEU A 38 -9.22 -5.02 -29.20
CA LEU A 38 -8.18 -4.27 -29.92
C LEU A 38 -8.55 -4.04 -31.40
N LYS A 39 -9.18 -5.03 -32.04
CA LYS A 39 -9.65 -4.91 -33.42
C LYS A 39 -10.77 -3.88 -33.59
N SER A 40 -11.61 -3.68 -32.57
CA SER A 40 -12.66 -2.66 -32.60
C SER A 40 -12.14 -1.24 -32.35
N LYS A 41 -10.90 -1.09 -31.87
CA LYS A 41 -10.24 0.20 -31.60
C LYS A 41 -9.40 0.66 -32.80
N THR A 42 -10.09 1.02 -33.89
CA THR A 42 -9.46 1.42 -35.17
C THR A 42 -8.56 2.65 -35.03
N GLU A 43 -8.83 3.52 -34.05
CA GLU A 43 -8.03 4.69 -33.72
C GLU A 43 -6.57 4.34 -33.33
N LEU A 44 -6.33 3.11 -32.85
CA LEU A 44 -5.00 2.65 -32.46
C LEU A 44 -4.09 2.32 -33.64
N LYS A 45 -4.66 2.16 -34.84
CA LYS A 45 -3.93 1.81 -36.08
C LYS A 45 -2.97 0.62 -35.91
N LEU A 46 -3.36 -0.37 -35.11
CA LEU A 46 -2.54 -1.56 -34.85
C LEU A 46 -2.67 -2.55 -36.01
N GLU A 47 -1.55 -3.09 -36.46
CA GLU A 47 -1.54 -4.23 -37.39
C GLU A 47 -2.05 -5.51 -36.71
N ASP A 48 -2.69 -6.40 -37.47
CA ASP A 48 -3.24 -7.68 -36.97
C ASP A 48 -2.19 -8.51 -36.20
N LYS A 49 -0.93 -8.52 -36.67
CA LYS A 49 0.17 -9.21 -35.98
C LYS A 49 0.42 -8.63 -34.58
N LYS A 50 0.30 -7.32 -34.42
CA LYS A 50 0.45 -6.64 -33.13
C LYS A 50 -0.75 -6.89 -32.22
N ILE A 51 -1.97 -6.83 -32.76
CA ILE A 51 -3.21 -7.19 -32.05
C ILE A 51 -3.10 -8.61 -31.50
N HIS A 52 -2.74 -9.57 -32.36
CA HIS A 52 -2.52 -10.97 -31.98
C HIS A 52 -1.47 -11.10 -30.86
N SER A 53 -0.33 -10.42 -30.98
CA SER A 53 0.73 -10.44 -29.96
C SER A 53 0.26 -9.88 -28.61
N ILE A 54 -0.51 -8.79 -28.60
CA ILE A 54 -1.05 -8.21 -27.36
C ILE A 54 -2.08 -9.16 -26.75
N ALA A 55 -3.00 -9.70 -27.55
CA ALA A 55 -4.01 -10.65 -27.09
C ALA A 55 -3.39 -11.91 -26.47
N LEU A 56 -2.30 -12.44 -27.04
CA LEU A 56 -1.53 -13.54 -26.44
C LEU A 56 -0.99 -13.15 -25.05
N LYS A 57 -0.38 -11.96 -24.92
CA LYS A 57 0.13 -11.46 -23.63
C LYS A 57 -0.95 -11.25 -22.59
N VAL A 58 -2.14 -10.82 -23.02
CA VAL A 58 -3.29 -10.67 -22.12
C VAL A 58 -3.75 -12.05 -21.64
N SER A 59 -3.94 -13.00 -22.56
CA SER A 59 -4.43 -14.34 -22.23
C SER A 59 -3.54 -15.14 -21.28
N ALA A 60 -2.23 -14.82 -21.23
CA ALA A 60 -1.29 -15.41 -20.28
C ALA A 60 -1.62 -15.06 -18.81
N GLY A 61 -2.34 -13.96 -18.57
CA GLY A 61 -2.84 -13.58 -17.25
C GLY A 61 -4.00 -14.44 -16.75
N CYS A 62 -4.42 -15.46 -17.52
CA CYS A 62 -5.40 -16.47 -17.11
C CYS A 62 -6.75 -15.80 -16.77
N THR A 63 -7.53 -16.32 -15.81
CA THR A 63 -8.89 -15.86 -15.51
C THR A 63 -8.99 -14.34 -15.27
N ASN A 64 -9.94 -13.69 -15.93
CA ASN A 64 -10.26 -12.24 -15.87
C ASN A 64 -9.20 -11.31 -16.46
N SER A 65 -8.15 -11.82 -17.11
CA SER A 65 -7.08 -11.00 -17.66
C SER A 65 -7.53 -10.00 -18.73
N ALA A 66 -8.45 -10.38 -19.62
CA ALA A 66 -9.03 -9.46 -20.58
C ALA A 66 -9.87 -8.39 -19.90
N LYS A 67 -10.66 -8.74 -18.88
CA LYS A 67 -11.43 -7.76 -18.10
C LYS A 67 -10.51 -6.71 -17.45
N ARG A 68 -9.40 -7.14 -16.84
CA ARG A 68 -8.38 -6.23 -16.27
C ARG A 68 -7.75 -5.35 -17.34
N PHE A 69 -7.36 -5.93 -18.47
CA PHE A 69 -6.81 -5.21 -19.63
C PHE A 69 -7.74 -4.09 -20.08
N LEU A 70 -9.00 -4.43 -20.40
CA LEU A 70 -10.00 -3.49 -20.88
C LEU A 70 -10.23 -2.37 -19.85
N LYS A 71 -10.43 -2.73 -18.58
CA LYS A 71 -10.73 -1.76 -17.52
C LYS A 71 -9.59 -0.74 -17.35
N VAL A 72 -8.34 -1.18 -17.41
CA VAL A 72 -7.17 -0.30 -17.32
C VAL A 72 -7.06 0.57 -18.55
N PHE A 73 -7.10 -0.02 -19.75
CA PHE A 73 -6.99 0.74 -20.99
C PHE A 73 -8.06 1.84 -21.10
N GLU A 74 -9.33 1.49 -20.83
CA GLU A 74 -10.45 2.43 -20.92
C GLU A 74 -10.38 3.53 -19.85
N THR A 75 -9.96 3.20 -18.62
CA THR A 75 -9.82 4.20 -17.56
C THR A 75 -8.74 5.21 -17.92
N LEU A 76 -7.58 4.74 -18.39
CA LEU A 76 -6.46 5.62 -18.73
C LEU A 76 -6.76 6.45 -19.98
N THR A 77 -7.37 5.86 -21.01
CA THR A 77 -7.80 6.60 -22.21
C THR A 77 -8.83 7.68 -21.88
N ARG A 78 -9.77 7.41 -20.95
CA ARG A 78 -10.74 8.42 -20.48
C ARG A 78 -10.08 9.55 -19.70
N ALA A 79 -8.97 9.26 -19.03
CA ALA A 79 -8.12 10.25 -18.38
C ALA A 79 -7.12 10.90 -19.35
N GLU A 80 -7.31 10.75 -20.67
CA GLU A 80 -6.49 11.33 -21.74
C GLU A 80 -5.03 10.88 -21.73
N VAL A 81 -4.73 9.72 -21.12
CA VAL A 81 -3.44 9.06 -21.26
C VAL A 81 -3.29 8.56 -22.70
N ASP A 82 -2.15 8.85 -23.32
CA ASP A 82 -1.88 8.45 -24.69
C ASP A 82 -2.06 6.92 -24.89
N SER A 83 -2.52 6.54 -26.08
CA SER A 83 -2.90 5.15 -26.34
C SER A 83 -1.74 4.15 -26.16
N ARG A 84 -0.50 4.57 -26.40
CA ARG A 84 0.67 3.70 -26.24
C ARG A 84 0.89 3.42 -24.76
N SER A 85 0.91 4.44 -23.91
CA SER A 85 1.04 4.29 -22.46
C SER A 85 -0.13 3.49 -21.89
N SER A 86 -1.37 3.80 -22.30
CA SER A 86 -2.57 3.06 -21.90
C SER A 86 -2.47 1.57 -22.23
N LEU A 87 -1.95 1.20 -23.41
CA LEU A 87 -1.71 -0.19 -23.78
C LEU A 87 -0.62 -0.86 -22.93
N GLU A 88 0.48 -0.16 -22.63
CA GLU A 88 1.55 -0.72 -21.79
C GLU A 88 1.05 -1.05 -20.38
N TYR A 89 0.35 -0.11 -19.73
CA TYR A 89 -0.27 -0.34 -18.42
C TYR A 89 -1.32 -1.44 -18.47
N ALA A 90 -2.21 -1.43 -19.47
CA ALA A 90 -3.24 -2.46 -19.60
C ALA A 90 -2.65 -3.87 -19.73
N LYS A 91 -1.58 -4.05 -20.52
CA LYS A 91 -0.85 -5.33 -20.64
C LYS A 91 -0.18 -5.75 -19.34
N LYS A 92 0.36 -4.79 -18.59
CA LYS A 92 0.98 -5.06 -17.28
C LYS A 92 -0.08 -5.61 -16.31
N TYR A 93 -1.17 -4.86 -16.13
CA TYR A 93 -2.20 -5.21 -15.15
C TYR A 93 -3.10 -6.36 -15.58
N SER A 94 -3.16 -6.72 -16.87
CA SER A 94 -3.82 -7.97 -17.28
C SER A 94 -3.19 -9.20 -16.65
N ASN A 95 -1.91 -9.14 -16.31
CA ASN A 95 -1.15 -10.22 -15.68
C ASN A 95 -1.06 -10.08 -14.14
N MET A 96 -1.68 -9.06 -13.57
CA MET A 96 -1.78 -8.87 -12.11
C MET A 96 -3.06 -9.52 -11.57
N SER A 97 -3.19 -9.59 -10.25
CA SER A 97 -4.45 -10.01 -9.62
C SER A 97 -5.55 -8.96 -9.84
N ASP A 98 -6.80 -9.39 -9.63
CA ASP A 98 -7.96 -8.48 -9.62
C ASP A 98 -7.83 -7.42 -8.52
N ASN A 99 -7.26 -7.77 -7.36
CA ASN A 99 -7.04 -6.85 -6.25
C ASN A 99 -5.99 -5.78 -6.58
N SER A 100 -4.87 -6.18 -7.18
CA SER A 100 -3.82 -5.24 -7.60
C SER A 100 -4.30 -4.31 -8.69
N THR A 101 -5.08 -4.81 -9.65
CA THR A 101 -5.66 -3.97 -10.70
C THR A 101 -6.68 -2.99 -10.14
N GLU A 102 -7.53 -3.43 -9.20
CA GLU A 102 -8.47 -2.53 -8.54
C GLU A 102 -7.78 -1.44 -7.72
N ALA A 103 -6.72 -1.81 -6.99
CA ALA A 103 -5.93 -0.87 -6.22
C ALA A 103 -5.23 0.16 -7.13
N PHE A 104 -4.63 -0.27 -8.23
CA PHE A 104 -4.03 0.64 -9.22
C PHE A 104 -5.04 1.66 -9.72
N LEU A 105 -6.22 1.19 -10.14
CA LEU A 105 -7.27 2.07 -10.66
C LEU A 105 -7.82 3.02 -9.60
N THR A 106 -7.94 2.57 -8.36
CA THR A 106 -8.43 3.39 -7.25
C THR A 106 -7.41 4.49 -6.93
N ILE A 107 -6.14 4.12 -6.73
CA ILE A 107 -5.07 5.05 -6.41
C ILE A 107 -4.84 6.03 -7.56
N PHE A 108 -4.86 5.57 -8.81
CA PHE A 108 -4.75 6.45 -9.98
C PHE A 108 -5.87 7.51 -9.99
N LYS A 109 -7.13 7.10 -9.77
CA LYS A 109 -8.25 8.05 -9.72
C LYS A 109 -8.13 9.04 -8.58
N GLU A 110 -7.80 8.59 -7.38
CA GLU A 110 -7.67 9.47 -6.21
C GLU A 110 -6.42 10.36 -6.27
N THR A 111 -5.40 9.98 -7.03
CA THR A 111 -4.25 10.86 -7.28
C THR A 111 -4.56 11.91 -8.34
N PHE A 112 -5.28 11.52 -9.39
CA PHE A 112 -5.53 12.36 -10.56
C PHE A 112 -6.72 13.33 -10.38
N LEU A 113 -7.81 12.90 -9.74
CA LEU A 113 -9.03 13.68 -9.69
C LEU A 113 -8.93 14.88 -8.75
N LYS A 114 -9.53 16.01 -9.19
CA LYS A 114 -9.53 17.30 -8.50
C LYS A 114 -10.08 17.25 -7.07
N ASP A 115 -11.13 16.45 -6.86
CA ASP A 115 -11.77 16.29 -5.54
C ASP A 115 -10.85 15.59 -4.53
N PHE A 116 -9.74 15.01 -4.99
CA PHE A 116 -8.76 14.31 -4.19
C PHE A 116 -7.40 15.03 -4.23
N LEU A 117 -6.37 14.45 -4.85
CA LEU A 117 -5.04 15.05 -4.85
C LEU A 117 -4.76 15.99 -6.03
N ASP A 118 -5.52 15.93 -7.12
CA ASP A 118 -5.35 16.82 -8.28
C ASP A 118 -3.90 16.84 -8.82
N LEU A 119 -3.26 15.68 -8.89
CA LEU A 119 -1.92 15.53 -9.46
C LEU A 119 -1.97 15.40 -10.97
N ASP A 120 -0.88 15.73 -11.65
CA ASP A 120 -0.77 15.51 -13.09
C ASP A 120 -0.80 14.01 -13.43
N ILE A 121 -1.19 13.69 -14.66
CA ILE A 121 -1.34 12.31 -15.16
C ILE A 121 -0.09 11.47 -14.92
N LYS A 122 1.10 12.02 -15.21
CA LYS A 122 2.37 11.29 -15.14
C LYS A 122 2.69 10.95 -13.69
N THR A 123 2.55 11.91 -12.79
CA THR A 123 2.75 11.70 -11.35
C THR A 123 1.73 10.68 -10.80
N SER A 124 0.46 10.81 -11.17
CA SER A 124 -0.62 9.90 -10.75
C SER A 124 -0.37 8.45 -11.19
N LEU A 125 0.01 8.24 -12.45
CA LEU A 125 0.37 6.93 -12.99
C LEU A 125 1.58 6.34 -12.27
N SER A 126 2.64 7.13 -12.09
CA SER A 126 3.85 6.68 -11.42
C SER A 126 3.59 6.29 -9.97
N LEU A 127 2.74 7.04 -9.26
CA LEU A 127 2.38 6.76 -7.88
C LEU A 127 1.56 5.48 -7.76
N ALA A 128 0.49 5.37 -8.56
CA ALA A 128 -0.38 4.20 -8.57
C ALA A 128 0.40 2.94 -8.92
N ASP A 129 1.29 3.01 -9.91
CA ASP A 129 2.12 1.89 -10.30
C ASP A 129 3.08 1.48 -9.19
N LYS A 130 3.83 2.44 -8.62
CA LYS A 130 4.77 2.18 -7.53
C LYS A 130 4.09 1.51 -6.33
N ILE A 131 2.92 1.99 -5.92
CA ILE A 131 2.23 1.46 -4.73
C ILE A 131 1.70 0.04 -4.97
N THR A 132 1.32 -0.29 -6.20
CA THR A 132 0.57 -1.53 -6.48
C THR A 132 1.41 -2.68 -7.03
N THR A 133 2.68 -2.45 -7.37
CA THR A 133 3.57 -3.49 -7.91
C THR A 133 4.40 -4.22 -6.88
N ASP A 134 4.53 -3.69 -5.67
CA ASP A 134 5.53 -4.16 -4.71
C ASP A 134 5.08 -5.37 -3.87
N ASP A 135 3.78 -5.55 -3.60
CA ASP A 135 3.29 -6.70 -2.80
C ASP A 135 1.78 -7.00 -3.00
N ASP A 136 1.47 -7.99 -3.84
CA ASP A 136 0.08 -8.44 -4.09
C ASP A 136 -0.60 -9.01 -2.82
N LYS A 137 0.16 -9.47 -1.82
CA LYS A 137 -0.42 -10.07 -0.61
C LYS A 137 -1.07 -9.04 0.30
N ASN A 138 -0.54 -7.83 0.34
CA ASN A 138 -1.00 -6.75 1.22
C ASN A 138 -1.73 -5.63 0.49
N ILE A 139 -1.93 -5.77 -0.81
CA ILE A 139 -2.43 -4.69 -1.67
C ILE A 139 -3.79 -4.13 -1.22
N LYS A 140 -4.64 -4.96 -0.61
CA LYS A 140 -5.92 -4.50 -0.05
C LYS A 140 -5.69 -3.51 1.10
N THR A 141 -4.83 -3.86 2.06
CA THR A 141 -4.46 -3.02 3.19
C THR A 141 -3.74 -1.76 2.73
N THR A 142 -2.79 -1.88 1.79
CA THR A 142 -2.07 -0.74 1.22
C THR A 142 -3.01 0.25 0.55
N LYS A 143 -3.99 -0.24 -0.23
CA LYS A 143 -5.04 0.61 -0.81
C LYS A 143 -5.85 1.30 0.28
N GLU A 144 -6.34 0.57 1.27
CA GLU A 144 -7.15 1.12 2.36
C GLU A 144 -6.41 2.18 3.18
N ASP A 145 -5.13 1.97 3.47
CA ASP A 145 -4.27 2.95 4.15
C ASP A 145 -4.06 4.19 3.27
N PHE A 146 -3.80 4.02 1.97
CA PHE A 146 -3.66 5.15 1.04
C PHE A 146 -4.90 6.04 1.07
N GLN A 147 -6.09 5.45 0.91
CA GLN A 147 -7.36 6.18 0.90
C GLN A 147 -7.60 6.93 2.21
N GLN A 148 -7.25 6.30 3.34
CA GLN A 148 -7.37 6.92 4.66
C GLN A 148 -6.40 8.09 4.85
N ILE A 149 -5.15 7.96 4.39
CA ILE A 149 -4.16 9.06 4.44
C ILE A 149 -4.62 10.23 3.56
N VAL A 150 -5.05 9.97 2.32
CA VAL A 150 -5.57 11.01 1.41
C VAL A 150 -6.74 11.75 2.04
N LYS A 151 -7.70 11.00 2.59
CA LYS A 151 -8.84 11.59 3.31
C LYS A 151 -8.39 12.43 4.50
N PHE A 152 -7.41 11.97 5.26
CA PHE A 152 -6.87 12.69 6.41
C PHE A 152 -6.17 14.00 5.99
N CYS A 153 -5.38 13.98 4.92
CA CYS A 153 -4.71 15.19 4.42
C CYS A 153 -5.71 16.27 3.98
N LYS A 154 -6.78 15.86 3.28
CA LYS A 154 -7.70 16.79 2.59
C LYS A 154 -8.79 17.34 3.50
N LYS A 155 -9.05 16.71 4.64
CA LYS A 155 -10.07 17.17 5.59
C LYS A 155 -9.61 18.46 6.28
N SER A 156 -10.53 19.41 6.47
CA SER A 156 -10.26 20.67 7.18
C SER A 156 -9.89 20.50 8.65
N SER A 157 -10.41 19.45 9.29
CA SER A 157 -9.98 19.03 10.63
C SER A 157 -8.67 18.20 10.64
N GLY A 158 -8.02 18.07 9.48
CA GLY A 158 -6.83 17.26 9.26
C GLY A 158 -5.61 18.16 9.06
N LEU A 159 -4.99 18.07 7.88
CA LEU A 159 -3.74 18.79 7.59
C LEU A 159 -3.87 19.90 6.53
N GLU A 160 -4.94 19.87 5.73
CA GLU A 160 -5.16 20.75 4.57
C GLU A 160 -3.95 20.84 3.62
N LEU A 161 -3.25 19.73 3.42
CA LEU A 161 -2.10 19.68 2.53
C LEU A 161 -2.54 19.76 1.06
N ASN A 162 -1.72 20.42 0.25
CA ASN A 162 -1.85 20.30 -1.20
C ASN A 162 -1.60 18.85 -1.65
N GLY A 163 -2.07 18.52 -2.85
CA GLY A 163 -1.98 17.18 -3.41
C GLY A 163 -0.59 16.56 -3.35
N LYS A 164 0.42 17.32 -3.76
CA LYS A 164 1.82 16.88 -3.80
C LYS A 164 2.31 16.48 -2.41
N LYS A 165 2.19 17.38 -1.42
CA LYS A 165 2.60 17.11 -0.03
C LYS A 165 1.83 15.95 0.58
N CYS A 166 0.54 15.82 0.27
CA CYS A 166 -0.23 14.67 0.74
C CYS A 166 0.25 13.35 0.11
N SER A 167 0.58 13.35 -1.18
CA SER A 167 1.11 12.15 -1.85
C SER A 167 2.46 11.72 -1.29
N GLU A 168 3.34 12.68 -0.95
CA GLU A 168 4.62 12.44 -0.29
C GLU A 168 4.40 11.82 1.09
N LEU A 169 3.52 12.40 1.90
CA LEU A 169 3.12 11.86 3.20
C LEU A 169 2.55 10.44 3.08
N ALA A 170 1.66 10.21 2.12
CA ALA A 170 1.07 8.90 1.89
C ALA A 170 2.13 7.84 1.60
N LEU A 171 3.10 8.13 0.72
CA LEU A 171 4.20 7.20 0.44
C LEU A 171 5.07 6.92 1.68
N GLU A 172 5.42 7.96 2.45
CA GLU A 172 6.26 7.81 3.63
C GLU A 172 5.61 6.91 4.69
N VAL A 173 4.30 7.08 4.92
CA VAL A 173 3.54 6.26 5.87
C VAL A 173 3.33 4.83 5.33
N LEU A 174 2.99 4.68 4.04
CA LEU A 174 2.73 3.37 3.43
C LEU A 174 3.94 2.44 3.40
N ASN A 175 5.16 2.99 3.30
CA ASN A 175 6.38 2.19 3.40
C ASN A 175 6.42 1.36 4.70
N SER A 176 5.83 1.90 5.77
CA SER A 176 5.72 1.19 7.05
C SER A 176 4.66 0.09 6.99
N SER A 177 3.51 0.34 6.36
CA SER A 177 2.46 -0.68 6.16
C SER A 177 2.97 -1.89 5.38
N VAL A 178 3.77 -1.66 4.33
CA VAL A 178 4.41 -2.72 3.54
C VAL A 178 5.39 -3.52 4.40
N LYS A 179 6.26 -2.83 5.16
CA LYS A 179 7.24 -3.48 6.06
C LYS A 179 6.59 -4.41 7.08
N TYR A 180 5.51 -3.96 7.72
CA TYR A 180 4.86 -4.69 8.81
C TYR A 180 3.68 -5.56 8.38
N LYS A 181 3.31 -5.53 7.09
CA LYS A 181 2.19 -6.32 6.52
C LYS A 181 0.88 -6.12 7.28
N THR A 182 0.65 -4.90 7.75
CA THR A 182 -0.52 -4.50 8.52
C THR A 182 -0.80 -3.02 8.30
N SER A 183 -2.01 -2.58 8.64
CA SER A 183 -2.36 -1.16 8.55
C SER A 183 -1.52 -0.35 9.55
N ILE A 184 -0.85 0.69 9.07
CA ILE A 184 -0.09 1.64 9.89
C ILE A 184 -0.77 3.02 9.93
N TYR A 185 -1.78 3.27 9.08
CA TYR A 185 -2.53 4.52 9.09
C TYR A 185 -3.05 4.89 10.49
N LYS A 186 -3.64 3.92 11.20
CA LYS A 186 -4.17 4.17 12.56
C LYS A 186 -3.08 4.64 13.53
N VAL A 187 -1.89 4.04 13.48
CA VAL A 187 -0.74 4.44 14.31
C VAL A 187 -0.34 5.88 14.00
N PHE A 188 -0.27 6.22 12.72
CA PHE A 188 0.03 7.58 12.26
C PHE A 188 -1.03 8.59 12.74
N GLU A 189 -2.32 8.30 12.51
CA GLU A 189 -3.42 9.19 12.87
C GLU A 189 -3.51 9.41 14.39
N ASP A 190 -3.43 8.34 15.17
CA ASP A 190 -3.52 8.42 16.63
C ASP A 190 -2.31 9.16 17.22
N SER A 191 -1.11 8.95 16.65
CA SER A 191 0.10 9.71 17.01
C SER A 191 -0.07 11.19 16.72
N PHE A 192 -0.53 11.55 15.52
CA PHE A 192 -0.75 12.95 15.14
C PHE A 192 -1.74 13.63 16.09
N LYS A 193 -2.91 13.01 16.32
CA LYS A 193 -3.94 13.54 17.22
C LYS A 193 -3.42 13.74 18.64
N PHE A 194 -2.61 12.81 19.14
CA PHE A 194 -2.00 12.94 20.47
C PHE A 194 -1.03 14.11 20.54
N LEU A 195 -0.21 14.30 19.51
CA LEU A 195 0.80 15.36 19.44
C LEU A 195 0.20 16.76 19.25
N THR A 196 -0.93 16.88 18.56
CA THR A 196 -1.61 18.17 18.35
C THR A 196 -2.67 18.51 19.40
N ASN A 197 -2.96 17.59 20.32
CA ASN A 197 -3.97 17.85 21.34
C ASN A 197 -3.48 18.93 22.32
N GLN A 198 -4.33 19.94 22.52
CA GLN A 198 -4.06 21.13 23.32
C GLN A 198 -3.79 20.84 24.81
N THR A 199 -4.33 19.74 25.33
CA THR A 199 -4.18 19.37 26.75
C THR A 199 -3.03 18.40 27.00
N THR A 200 -2.37 17.89 25.96
CA THR A 200 -1.29 16.90 26.07
C THR A 200 0.07 17.49 25.70
N VAL A 201 0.33 17.67 24.40
CA VAL A 201 1.65 18.04 23.86
C VAL A 201 1.60 19.39 23.15
N ASN A 202 0.47 19.67 22.47
CA ASN A 202 0.18 20.92 21.76
C ASN A 202 1.30 21.33 20.78
N LEU A 203 1.70 20.41 19.90
CA LEU A 203 2.66 20.70 18.84
C LEU A 203 1.97 21.33 17.62
N PRO A 204 2.67 22.23 16.90
CA PRO A 204 2.27 22.62 15.56
C PRO A 204 2.17 21.42 14.62
N SER A 205 1.22 21.43 13.68
CA SER A 205 0.94 20.30 12.78
C SER A 205 2.18 19.81 12.03
N TYR A 206 3.09 20.70 11.61
CA TYR A 206 4.30 20.30 10.88
C TYR A 206 5.22 19.40 11.73
N GLN A 207 5.44 19.76 13.01
CA GLN A 207 6.24 18.94 13.93
C GLN A 207 5.52 17.64 14.27
N ALA A 208 4.19 17.72 14.48
CA ALA A 208 3.38 16.56 14.77
C ALA A 208 3.38 15.53 13.64
N ILE A 209 3.35 15.96 12.36
CA ILE A 209 3.48 15.08 11.20
C ILE A 209 4.82 14.35 11.24
N ASP A 210 5.93 15.06 11.41
CA ASP A 210 7.26 14.46 11.38
C ASP A 210 7.46 13.43 12.49
N ILE A 211 7.01 13.74 13.71
CA ILE A 211 7.08 12.80 14.82
C ILE A 211 6.10 11.63 14.62
N ALA A 212 4.87 11.87 14.16
CA ALA A 212 3.90 10.80 13.89
C ALA A 212 4.38 9.81 12.82
N LYS A 213 5.00 10.31 11.74
CA LYS A 213 5.66 9.46 10.74
C LYS A 213 6.72 8.59 11.39
N LYS A 214 7.60 9.20 12.19
CA LYS A 214 8.69 8.47 12.86
C LYS A 214 8.14 7.42 13.82
N ILE A 215 7.13 7.72 14.64
CA ILE A 215 6.46 6.73 15.50
C ILE A 215 5.90 5.59 14.65
N SER A 216 5.14 5.90 13.61
CA SER A 216 4.50 4.90 12.75
C SER A 216 5.50 3.96 12.05
N SER A 217 6.73 4.43 11.81
CA SER A 217 7.82 3.64 11.21
C SER A 217 8.36 2.51 12.10
N TYR A 218 8.00 2.51 13.40
CA TYR A 218 8.35 1.47 14.37
C TYR A 218 7.23 0.45 14.61
N GLY A 219 6.17 0.47 13.79
CA GLY A 219 5.19 -0.61 13.70
C GLY A 219 3.92 -0.43 14.54
N PRO A 220 3.05 -1.47 14.58
CA PRO A 220 1.66 -1.34 15.05
C PRO A 220 1.51 -0.99 16.53
N LYS A 221 2.52 -1.27 17.38
CA LYS A 221 2.51 -0.97 18.82
C LYS A 221 3.22 0.34 19.18
N ALA A 222 3.82 1.00 18.20
CA ALA A 222 4.70 2.14 18.45
C ALA A 222 3.99 3.31 19.13
N PHE A 223 2.74 3.60 18.75
CA PHE A 223 1.98 4.67 19.36
C PHE A 223 1.68 4.43 20.84
N GLU A 224 1.24 3.23 21.22
CA GLU A 224 0.95 2.94 22.64
C GLU A 224 2.22 3.03 23.49
N ASN A 225 3.34 2.47 23.01
CA ASN A 225 4.63 2.59 23.70
C ASN A 225 5.07 4.07 23.85
N PHE A 226 4.90 4.88 22.81
CA PHE A 226 5.19 6.30 22.83
C PHE A 226 4.33 7.02 23.89
N LYS A 227 3.02 6.81 23.82
CA LYS A 227 2.02 7.46 24.67
C LYS A 227 2.20 7.10 26.14
N GLU A 228 2.38 5.82 26.46
CA GLU A 228 2.61 5.35 27.84
C GLU A 228 3.88 5.97 28.43
N THR A 229 4.97 5.99 27.66
CA THR A 229 6.25 6.58 28.09
C THR A 229 6.11 8.08 28.32
N TYR A 230 5.51 8.81 27.37
CA TYR A 230 5.28 10.25 27.50
C TYR A 230 4.43 10.57 28.74
N GLN A 231 3.31 9.86 28.93
CA GLN A 231 2.41 10.08 30.06
C GLN A 231 3.06 9.75 31.41
N PHE A 232 3.90 8.71 31.46
CA PHE A 232 4.66 8.39 32.66
C PHE A 232 5.64 9.51 33.03
N LEU A 233 6.44 9.98 32.07
CA LEU A 233 7.44 11.03 32.30
C LEU A 233 6.78 12.38 32.61
N ASN A 234 5.68 12.73 31.95
CA ASN A 234 4.96 13.99 32.18
C ASN A 234 4.36 14.08 33.61
N LYS A 235 4.04 12.93 34.23
CA LYS A 235 3.60 12.86 35.63
C LYS A 235 4.73 12.99 36.65
N LYS A 236 5.99 12.84 36.23
CA LYS A 236 7.15 12.98 37.11
C LYS A 236 7.60 14.44 37.11
N GLU A 237 7.41 15.14 38.23
CA GLU A 237 7.70 16.57 38.39
C GLU A 237 9.13 16.97 37.95
N LEU A 238 10.10 16.06 38.09
CA LEU A 238 11.49 16.29 37.70
C LEU A 238 11.67 16.53 36.19
N TYR A 239 10.78 15.98 35.35
CA TYR A 239 10.93 15.99 33.88
C TYR A 239 9.81 16.74 33.15
N SER A 240 8.72 17.09 33.85
CA SER A 240 7.50 17.64 33.22
C SER A 240 7.67 19.02 32.57
N LYS A 241 8.76 19.75 32.88
CA LYS A 241 9.01 21.10 32.35
C LYS A 241 9.77 21.13 31.03
N ASP A 242 10.45 20.05 30.65
CA ASP A 242 11.19 19.98 29.39
C ASP A 242 10.45 19.10 28.37
N ARG A 243 9.55 19.73 27.61
CA ARG A 243 8.77 19.06 26.56
C ARG A 243 9.67 18.36 25.52
N LYS A 244 10.84 18.91 25.21
CA LYS A 244 11.76 18.31 24.24
C LYS A 244 12.31 16.99 24.80
N TYR A 245 12.76 17.00 26.04
CA TYR A 245 13.20 15.78 26.73
C TYR A 245 12.10 14.71 26.77
N LEU A 246 10.86 15.08 27.13
CA LEU A 246 9.74 14.14 27.16
C LEU A 246 9.50 13.46 25.80
N LEU A 247 9.53 14.24 24.71
CA LEU A 247 9.34 13.74 23.36
C LEU A 247 10.50 12.85 22.91
N ASP A 248 11.74 13.30 23.11
CA ASP A 248 12.94 12.59 22.69
C ASP A 248 13.06 11.24 23.44
N SER A 249 12.78 11.21 24.74
CA SER A 249 12.78 9.97 25.54
C SER A 249 11.63 9.02 25.16
N ALA A 250 10.41 9.52 24.95
CA ALA A 250 9.29 8.68 24.50
C ALA A 250 9.57 8.05 23.13
N LEU A 251 10.21 8.81 22.24
CA LEU A 251 10.60 8.35 20.93
C LEU A 251 11.70 7.28 21.00
N GLU A 252 12.70 7.46 21.86
CA GLU A 252 13.77 6.48 22.08
C GLU A 252 13.20 5.12 22.54
N VAL A 253 12.25 5.13 23.49
CA VAL A 253 11.57 3.89 23.92
C VAL A 253 10.78 3.28 22.76
N THR A 254 10.11 4.12 21.95
CA THR A 254 9.34 3.68 20.78
C THR A 254 10.20 2.94 19.76
N MET A 255 11.48 3.29 19.61
CA MET A 255 12.41 2.60 18.71
C MET A 255 12.56 1.09 19.05
N ASN A 256 12.29 0.72 20.30
CA ASN A 256 12.34 -0.68 20.76
C ASN A 256 11.04 -1.47 20.47
N SER A 257 10.03 -0.86 19.85
CA SER A 257 8.72 -1.49 19.58
C SER A 257 8.79 -2.67 18.62
N THR A 258 9.85 -2.72 17.80
CA THR A 258 10.12 -3.82 16.89
C THR A 258 11.54 -4.31 17.12
N LYS A 259 11.65 -5.52 17.68
CA LYS A 259 12.86 -6.33 17.65
C LYS A 259 12.57 -7.53 16.77
N GLU A 260 13.50 -7.86 15.87
CA GLU A 260 13.49 -9.18 15.26
C GLU A 260 13.59 -10.20 16.40
N GLY A 261 12.65 -11.15 16.44
CA GLY A 261 12.71 -12.23 17.43
C GLY A 261 13.99 -13.05 17.25
N PRO A 262 14.46 -13.75 18.29
CA PRO A 262 15.50 -14.76 18.13
C PRO A 262 15.09 -15.85 17.14
#